data_AF-A0A925T3L7-F1
#
_entry.id   AF-A0A925T3L7-F1
#
_cell.length_a   1.000
_cell.length_b   1.000
_cell.length_c   1.000
_cell.angle_alpha   90.00
_cell.angle_beta   90.00
_cell.angle_gamma   90.00
#
_symmetry.space_group_name_H-M   'P 1'
#
loop_
_entity.id
_entity.type
_entity.pdbx_description
1 polymer ?
#
loop_
_entity_poly.entity_id
_entity_poly.type
_entity_poly.pdbx_seq_one_letter_code
_entity_poly.pdbx_strand_id
1 'polypeptide(L)'
;MLKPIGFMFGMIGIALIFFFFVIPGEDQLLDSLVSTGPDITLDAWRESFRYWAAVSAGAALLMAMVWFVWGQWVVNLNYWTKTNRTRTLWFIFLIVSLVGVVPAMYFTPAGQEWGRLSWVFYLANNLAVFYLATLFLSPSSFKYMPWGAMAVRRW
;
A
#
# COMPACT_ATOMS: atom_id res chain seq x y z
N MET A 1 17.54 -6.27 18.34
CA MET A 1 17.27 -5.84 16.94
C MET A 1 16.74 -7.05 16.19
N LEU A 2 15.57 -6.94 15.54
CA LEU A 2 15.09 -8.01 14.65
C LEU A 2 16.13 -8.24 13.54
N LYS A 3 16.40 -9.50 13.22
CA LYS A 3 17.16 -9.85 12.01
C LYS A 3 16.39 -9.34 10.78
N PRO A 4 17.05 -9.09 9.63
CA PRO A 4 16.40 -8.57 8.41
C PRO A 4 15.12 -9.33 8.02
N ILE A 5 15.13 -10.65 8.24
CA ILE A 5 13.98 -11.54 8.07
C ILE A 5 12.76 -11.16 8.93
N GLY A 6 12.96 -10.74 10.17
CA GLY A 6 11.86 -10.35 11.06
C GLY A 6 11.10 -9.11 10.58
N PHE A 7 11.80 -8.16 9.93
CA PHE A 7 11.15 -7.01 9.31
C PHE A 7 10.27 -7.40 8.12
N MET A 8 10.74 -8.31 7.28
CA MET A 8 9.95 -8.82 6.14
C MET A 8 8.67 -9.52 6.62
N PHE A 9 8.74 -10.35 7.67
CA PHE A 9 7.55 -10.95 8.27
C PHE A 9 6.59 -9.92 8.84
N GLY A 10 7.09 -8.85 9.46
CA GLY A 10 6.24 -7.75 9.89
C GLY A 10 5.53 -7.06 8.72
N MET A 11 6.20 -6.89 7.58
CA MET A 11 5.62 -6.22 6.41
C MET A 11 4.51 -7.07 5.81
N ILE A 12 4.75 -8.37 5.72
CA ILE A 12 3.73 -9.36 5.35
C ILE A 12 2.55 -9.27 6.34
N GLY A 13 2.82 -9.19 7.65
CA GLY A 13 1.79 -9.01 8.67
C GLY A 13 0.91 -7.78 8.43
N ILE A 14 1.49 -6.64 8.05
CA ILE A 14 0.72 -5.44 7.67
C ILE A 14 -0.19 -5.75 6.48
N ALA A 15 0.33 -6.37 5.43
CA ALA A 15 -0.49 -6.71 4.27
C ALA A 15 -1.63 -7.68 4.63
N LEU A 16 -1.37 -8.69 5.47
CA LEU A 16 -2.40 -9.62 5.94
C LEU A 16 -3.52 -8.90 6.71
N ILE A 17 -3.21 -7.85 7.47
CA ILE A 17 -4.23 -7.01 8.10
C ILE A 17 -5.14 -6.37 7.04
N PHE A 18 -4.57 -5.88 5.94
CA PHE A 18 -5.35 -5.32 4.85
C PHE A 18 -6.20 -6.37 4.14
N PHE A 19 -5.63 -7.54 3.83
CA PHE A 19 -6.35 -8.63 3.17
C PHE A 19 -7.53 -9.17 3.97
N PHE A 20 -7.35 -9.34 5.29
CA PHE A 20 -8.35 -10.02 6.13
C PHE A 20 -9.31 -9.08 6.85
N PHE A 21 -8.98 -7.79 7.00
CA PHE A 21 -9.82 -6.86 7.77
C PHE A 21 -10.20 -5.61 6.98
N VAL A 22 -9.24 -4.90 6.38
CA VAL A 22 -9.52 -3.61 5.72
C VAL A 22 -10.34 -3.80 4.45
N ILE A 23 -9.85 -4.62 3.51
CA ILE A 23 -10.54 -4.84 2.23
C ILE A 23 -11.94 -5.44 2.41
N PRO A 24 -12.16 -6.45 3.27
CA PRO A 24 -13.51 -6.91 3.58
C PRO A 24 -14.41 -5.84 4.20
N GLY A 25 -13.87 -4.96 5.05
CA GLY A 25 -14.61 -3.84 5.62
C GLY A 25 -15.02 -2.81 4.56
N GLU A 26 -14.12 -2.49 3.62
CA GLU A 26 -14.41 -1.63 2.47
C GLU A 26 -15.47 -2.25 1.55
N ASP A 27 -15.39 -3.56 1.30
CA ASP A 27 -16.38 -4.31 0.52
C ASP A 27 -17.79 -4.23 1.14
N GLN A 28 -17.90 -4.34 2.47
CA GLN A 28 -19.17 -4.15 3.18
C GLN A 28 -19.70 -2.71 3.06
N LEU A 29 -18.83 -1.71 3.13
CA LEU A 29 -19.23 -0.31 2.91
C LEU A 29 -19.74 -0.10 1.48
N LEU A 30 -19.05 -0.67 0.48
CA LEU A 30 -19.45 -0.55 -0.92
C LEU A 30 -20.77 -1.26 -1.22
N ASP A 31 -21.06 -2.38 -0.55
CA ASP A 31 -22.35 -3.08 -0.67
C ASP A 31 -23.54 -2.16 -0.36
N SER A 32 -23.37 -1.23 0.58
CA SER A 32 -24.42 -0.29 0.98
C SER A 32 -24.48 0.99 0.13
N LEU A 33 -23.42 1.30 -0.62
CA LEU A 33 -23.26 2.60 -1.30
C LEU A 33 -23.32 2.49 -2.81
N VAL A 34 -22.93 1.35 -3.38
CA VAL A 34 -22.80 1.17 -4.83
C VAL A 34 -24.08 0.57 -5.39
N SER A 35 -24.64 1.24 -6.41
CA SER A 35 -25.71 0.68 -7.23
C SER A 35 -25.15 0.36 -8.61
N THR A 36 -25.40 -0.87 -9.08
CA THR A 36 -24.91 -1.32 -10.39
C THR A 36 -25.88 -1.00 -11.52
N GLY A 37 -25.34 -0.86 -12.73
CA GLY A 37 -26.15 -0.75 -13.95
C GLY A 37 -26.74 -2.11 -14.36
N PRO A 38 -27.59 -2.14 -15.41
CA PRO A 38 -28.29 -3.36 -15.84
C PRO A 38 -27.37 -4.49 -16.32
N ASP A 39 -26.14 -4.15 -16.73
CA ASP A 39 -25.22 -5.10 -17.39
C ASP A 39 -24.32 -5.88 -16.41
N ILE A 40 -24.23 -5.46 -15.14
CA ILE A 40 -23.31 -6.03 -14.15
C ILE A 40 -24.03 -6.19 -12.81
N THR A 41 -23.98 -7.38 -12.21
CA THR A 41 -24.52 -7.61 -10.87
C THR A 41 -23.62 -7.00 -9.79
N LEU A 42 -24.20 -6.62 -8.65
CA LEU A 42 -23.45 -6.09 -7.51
C LEU A 42 -22.38 -7.07 -7.02
N ASP A 43 -22.70 -8.35 -6.95
CA ASP A 43 -21.74 -9.39 -6.54
C ASP A 43 -20.53 -9.48 -7.47
N ALA A 44 -20.74 -9.45 -8.80
CA ALA A 44 -19.66 -9.49 -9.76
C ALA A 44 -18.77 -8.24 -9.68
N TRP A 45 -19.39 -7.08 -9.46
CA TRP A 45 -18.66 -5.83 -9.26
C TRP A 45 -17.81 -5.87 -7.97
N ARG A 46 -18.38 -6.35 -6.87
CA ARG A 46 -17.70 -6.49 -5.57
C ARG A 46 -16.57 -7.51 -5.62
N GLU A 47 -16.75 -8.62 -6.32
CA GLU A 47 -15.68 -9.60 -6.54
C GLU A 47 -14.50 -8.98 -7.29
N SER A 48 -14.77 -8.23 -8.36
CA SER A 48 -13.75 -7.46 -9.08
C SER A 48 -13.05 -6.46 -8.16
N PHE A 49 -13.82 -5.74 -7.32
CA PHE A 49 -13.25 -4.82 -6.32
C PHE A 49 -12.28 -5.53 -5.38
N ARG A 50 -12.70 -6.61 -4.73
CA ARG A 50 -11.86 -7.35 -3.77
C ARG A 50 -10.59 -7.87 -4.43
N TYR A 51 -10.70 -8.39 -5.65
CA TYR A 51 -9.55 -8.87 -6.41
C TYR A 51 -8.54 -7.75 -6.68
N TRP A 52 -8.99 -6.62 -7.22
CA TRP A 52 -8.09 -5.52 -7.56
C TRP A 52 -7.56 -4.77 -6.33
N ALA A 53 -8.34 -4.67 -5.25
CA ALA A 53 -7.88 -4.19 -3.95
C ALA A 53 -6.75 -5.09 -3.41
N ALA A 54 -6.93 -6.40 -3.47
CA ALA A 54 -5.93 -7.37 -3.04
C ALA A 54 -4.65 -7.29 -3.89
N VAL A 55 -4.78 -7.24 -5.22
CA VAL A 55 -3.64 -7.09 -6.15
C VAL A 55 -2.89 -5.79 -5.88
N SER A 56 -3.58 -4.66 -5.71
CA SER A 56 -2.96 -3.37 -5.46
C SER A 56 -2.23 -3.31 -4.11
N ALA A 57 -2.82 -3.87 -3.05
CA ALA A 57 -2.16 -4.02 -1.75
C ALA A 57 -0.93 -4.93 -1.82
N GLY A 58 -1.01 -6.04 -2.57
CA GLY A 58 0.12 -6.94 -2.83
C GLY A 58 1.26 -6.24 -3.58
N ALA A 59 0.93 -5.46 -4.60
CA ALA A 59 1.92 -4.65 -5.34
C ALA A 59 2.61 -3.63 -4.42
N ALA A 60 1.86 -2.94 -3.56
CA ALA A 60 2.41 -2.00 -2.57
C ALA A 60 3.37 -2.69 -1.59
N LEU A 61 3.01 -3.88 -1.11
CA LEU A 61 3.87 -4.70 -0.25
C LEU A 61 5.16 -5.07 -0.97
N LEU A 62 5.08 -5.58 -2.20
CA LEU A 62 6.24 -5.95 -3.00
C LEU A 62 7.18 -4.74 -3.17
N MET A 63 6.64 -3.57 -3.49
CA MET A 63 7.45 -2.35 -3.60
C MET A 63 8.09 -1.95 -2.26
N ALA A 64 7.39 -2.10 -1.14
CA ALA A 64 7.95 -1.84 0.20
C ALA A 64 9.09 -2.83 0.54
N MET A 65 8.95 -4.10 0.16
CA MET A 65 9.99 -5.12 0.33
C MET A 65 11.20 -4.86 -0.58
N VAL A 66 10.98 -4.49 -1.84
CA VAL A 66 12.06 -4.08 -2.76
C VAL A 66 12.79 -2.87 -2.18
N TRP A 67 12.06 -1.88 -1.69
CA TRP A 67 12.64 -0.73 -1.01
C TRP A 67 13.50 -1.15 0.20
N PHE A 68 12.99 -2.06 1.04
CA PHE A 68 13.71 -2.58 2.20
C PHE A 68 15.03 -3.27 1.80
N VAL A 69 14.95 -4.21 0.86
CA VAL A 69 16.11 -4.97 0.37
C VAL A 69 17.13 -4.04 -0.27
N TRP A 70 16.67 -3.14 -1.13
CA TRP A 70 17.54 -2.19 -1.84
C TRP A 70 18.22 -1.22 -0.86
N GLY A 71 17.43 -0.63 0.05
CA GLY A 71 17.94 0.28 1.07
C GLY A 71 18.95 -0.37 2.00
N GLN A 72 18.72 -1.64 2.36
CA GLN A 72 19.61 -2.36 3.27
C GLN A 72 20.88 -2.90 2.59
N TRP A 73 20.77 -3.51 1.42
CA TRP A 73 21.87 -4.25 0.80
C TRP A 73 22.66 -3.44 -0.23
N VAL A 74 22.00 -2.56 -1.00
CA VAL A 74 22.65 -1.83 -2.09
C VAL A 74 23.26 -0.53 -1.58
N VAL A 75 22.47 0.27 -0.87
CA VAL A 75 22.91 1.60 -0.45
C VAL A 75 23.74 1.56 0.84
N ASN A 76 23.71 0.44 1.58
CA ASN A 76 24.41 0.21 2.85
C ASN A 76 24.37 1.46 3.74
N LEU A 77 23.17 2.02 3.91
CA LEU A 77 23.00 3.31 4.53
C LEU A 77 23.14 3.19 6.04
N ASN A 78 24.33 3.44 6.54
CA ASN A 78 24.62 3.46 7.97
C ASN A 78 24.53 4.85 8.59
N TYR A 79 24.31 5.91 7.80
CA TYR A 79 24.36 7.31 8.28
C TYR A 79 23.22 8.20 7.72
N TRP A 80 22.62 8.97 8.62
CA TRP A 80 21.56 9.96 8.38
C TRP A 80 21.97 11.12 7.46
N THR A 81 23.26 11.41 7.32
CA THR A 81 23.72 12.57 6.54
C THR A 81 23.48 12.44 5.02
N LYS A 82 23.15 11.24 4.51
CA LYS A 82 22.79 11.00 3.10
C LYS A 82 21.27 11.07 2.81
N THR A 83 20.45 11.41 3.81
CA THR A 83 18.98 11.21 3.78
C THR A 83 18.22 11.93 2.67
N ASN A 84 18.61 13.14 2.24
CA ASN A 84 17.81 13.88 1.27
C ASN A 84 17.75 13.19 -0.11
N ARG A 85 18.89 12.72 -0.64
CA ARG A 85 18.92 12.03 -1.94
C ARG A 85 18.14 10.70 -1.88
N THR A 86 18.21 10.00 -0.75
CA THR A 86 17.51 8.73 -0.59
C THR A 86 16.01 8.91 -0.35
N ARG A 87 15.58 10.03 0.25
CA ARG A 87 14.16 10.37 0.39
C ARG A 87 13.50 10.57 -0.98
N THR A 88 14.20 11.19 -1.95
CA THR A 88 13.71 11.27 -3.34
C THR A 88 13.46 9.88 -3.92
N LEU A 89 14.37 8.93 -3.68
CA LEU A 89 14.18 7.56 -4.15
C LEU A 89 12.99 6.89 -3.48
N TRP A 90 12.80 7.08 -2.17
CA TRP A 90 11.60 6.60 -1.48
C TRP A 90 10.32 7.12 -2.12
N PHE A 91 10.27 8.41 -2.49
CA PHE A 91 9.13 8.98 -3.22
C PHE A 91 8.93 8.35 -4.60
N ILE A 92 10.01 8.02 -5.32
CA ILE A 92 9.89 7.29 -6.59
C ILE A 92 9.25 5.92 -6.35
N PHE A 93 9.71 5.18 -5.34
CA PHE A 93 9.13 3.88 -4.98
C PHE A 93 7.65 3.99 -4.58
N LEU A 94 7.28 5.05 -3.85
CA LEU A 94 5.89 5.34 -3.52
C LEU A 94 5.06 5.65 -4.79
N ILE A 95 5.55 6.52 -5.68
CA ILE A 95 4.84 6.86 -6.92
C ILE A 95 4.66 5.60 -7.78
N VAL A 96 5.69 4.77 -7.90
CA VAL A 96 5.62 3.50 -8.64
C VAL A 96 4.58 2.55 -8.01
N SER A 97 4.51 2.47 -6.68
CA SER A 97 3.49 1.64 -6.03
C SER A 97 2.08 2.15 -6.34
N LEU A 98 1.88 3.47 -6.32
CA LEU A 98 0.59 4.11 -6.64
C LEU A 98 0.20 3.95 -8.11
N VAL A 99 1.15 3.96 -9.04
CA VAL A 99 0.88 3.66 -10.47
C VAL A 99 0.31 2.24 -10.63
N GLY A 100 0.66 1.31 -9.73
CA GLY A 100 0.06 -0.02 -9.67
C GLY A 100 -1.46 -0.04 -9.43
N VAL A 101 -2.07 1.09 -9.06
CA VAL A 101 -3.52 1.25 -8.93
C VAL A 101 -4.20 1.51 -10.28
N VAL A 102 -3.48 1.99 -11.30
CA VAL A 102 -4.06 2.31 -12.62
C VAL A 102 -4.78 1.12 -13.26
N PRO A 103 -4.23 -0.12 -13.27
CA PRO A 103 -4.95 -1.29 -13.74
C PRO A 103 -6.24 -1.54 -12.95
N ALA A 104 -6.21 -1.41 -11.62
CA ALA A 104 -7.38 -1.57 -10.77
C ALA A 104 -8.50 -0.58 -11.14
N MET A 105 -8.15 0.68 -11.39
CA MET A 105 -9.11 1.70 -11.83
C MET A 105 -9.69 1.43 -13.21
N TYR A 106 -8.89 0.89 -14.13
CA TYR A 106 -9.30 0.61 -15.51
C TYR A 106 -10.19 -0.63 -15.62
N PHE A 107 -9.87 -1.69 -14.88
CA PHE A 107 -10.57 -2.97 -14.95
C PHE A 107 -11.75 -3.08 -13.97
N THR A 108 -11.87 -2.17 -13.01
CA THR A 108 -13.08 -2.06 -12.17
C THR A 108 -14.11 -1.20 -12.88
N PRO A 109 -15.34 -1.70 -13.15
CA PRO A 109 -16.35 -0.92 -13.86
C PRO A 109 -16.68 0.40 -13.14
N ALA A 110 -16.34 1.52 -13.78
CA ALA A 110 -16.45 2.86 -13.20
C ALA A 110 -17.80 3.56 -13.45
N GLY A 111 -18.63 3.02 -14.35
CA GLY A 111 -19.89 3.62 -14.81
C GLY A 111 -21.07 3.49 -13.84
N GLN A 112 -20.81 3.32 -12.54
CA GLN A 112 -21.83 3.04 -11.53
C GLN A 112 -21.88 4.15 -10.48
N GLU A 113 -23.06 4.40 -9.91
CA GLU A 113 -23.23 5.40 -8.86
C GLU A 113 -22.38 5.00 -7.65
N TRP A 114 -21.57 5.93 -7.13
CA TRP A 114 -20.56 5.70 -6.09
C TRP A 114 -19.47 4.65 -6.41
N GLY A 115 -19.48 4.00 -7.57
CA GLY A 115 -18.46 3.02 -7.98
C GLY A 115 -17.04 3.61 -8.03
N ARG A 116 -16.90 4.93 -8.22
CA ARG A 116 -15.60 5.64 -8.14
C ARG A 116 -15.00 5.68 -6.73
N LEU A 117 -15.78 5.39 -5.69
CA LEU A 117 -15.26 5.28 -4.32
C LEU A 117 -14.24 4.13 -4.21
N SER A 118 -14.38 3.08 -5.02
CA SER A 118 -13.38 2.01 -5.13
C SER A 118 -11.98 2.52 -5.46
N TRP A 119 -11.86 3.58 -6.27
CA TRP A 119 -10.57 4.18 -6.62
C TRP A 119 -9.88 4.81 -5.42
N VAL A 120 -10.68 5.42 -4.53
CA VAL A 120 -10.18 5.99 -3.27
C VAL A 120 -9.65 4.88 -2.38
N PHE A 121 -10.37 3.76 -2.26
CA PHE A 121 -9.93 2.60 -1.49
C PHE A 121 -8.66 1.96 -2.06
N TYR A 122 -8.54 1.80 -3.37
CA TYR A 122 -7.30 1.30 -3.98
C TYR A 122 -6.11 2.20 -3.68
N LEU A 123 -6.27 3.51 -3.81
CA LEU A 123 -5.22 4.48 -3.48
C LEU A 123 -4.88 4.45 -1.99
N ALA A 124 -5.90 4.44 -1.11
CA ALA A 124 -5.73 4.41 0.33
C ALA A 124 -5.02 3.15 0.80
N ASN A 125 -5.42 1.98 0.31
CA ASN A 125 -4.79 0.70 0.62
C ASN A 125 -3.34 0.65 0.16
N ASN A 126 -3.06 1.05 -1.08
CA ASN A 126 -1.70 1.04 -1.62
C ASN A 126 -0.79 2.00 -0.84
N LEU A 127 -1.27 3.22 -0.59
CA LEU A 127 -0.57 4.22 0.20
C LEU A 127 -0.30 3.71 1.61
N ALA A 128 -1.33 3.20 2.29
CA ALA A 128 -1.23 2.76 3.67
C ALA A 128 -0.33 1.52 3.81
N VAL A 129 -0.45 0.51 2.95
CA VAL A 129 0.40 -0.69 3.00
C VAL A 129 1.87 -0.29 2.79
N PHE A 130 2.19 0.46 1.73
CA PHE A 130 3.56 0.88 1.48
C PHE A 130 4.09 1.79 2.59
N TYR A 131 3.31 2.79 2.98
CA TYR A 131 3.71 3.77 3.98
C TYR A 131 3.89 3.14 5.36
N LEU A 132 2.95 2.30 5.83
CA LEU A 132 3.04 1.64 7.13
C LEU A 132 4.18 0.62 7.14
N ALA A 133 4.37 -0.16 6.07
CA ALA A 133 5.50 -1.10 5.97
C ALA A 133 6.84 -0.36 6.04
N THR A 134 7.00 0.71 5.24
CA THR A 134 8.25 1.48 5.22
C THR A 134 8.44 2.34 6.46
N LEU A 135 7.37 2.83 7.10
CA LEU A 135 7.44 3.49 8.38
C LEU A 135 7.90 2.48 9.43
N PHE A 136 7.13 1.43 9.68
CA PHE A 136 7.34 0.52 10.80
C PHE A 136 8.60 -0.33 10.69
N LEU A 137 8.95 -0.76 9.49
CA LEU A 137 9.83 -1.90 9.30
C LEU A 137 11.00 -1.64 8.34
N SER A 138 11.21 -0.39 7.92
CA SER A 138 12.45 -0.02 7.22
C SER A 138 13.68 -0.06 8.16
N PRO A 139 14.90 -0.22 7.62
CA PRO A 139 16.11 -0.24 8.43
C PRO A 139 16.28 1.05 9.27
N SER A 140 17.02 0.99 10.38
CA SER A 140 17.12 2.07 11.37
C SER A 140 17.51 3.44 10.81
N SER A 141 18.35 3.47 9.78
CA SER A 141 18.77 4.66 9.05
C SER A 141 17.68 5.29 8.16
N PHE A 142 16.63 4.52 7.83
CA PHE A 142 15.49 4.92 7.00
C PHE A 142 14.22 5.20 7.80
N LYS A 143 14.25 4.97 9.11
CA LYS A 143 13.10 5.09 10.01
C LYS A 143 12.44 6.48 10.02
N TYR A 144 13.08 7.48 9.44
CA TYR A 144 12.61 8.87 9.33
C TYR A 144 12.45 9.34 7.87
N MET A 145 12.57 8.44 6.90
CA MET A 145 12.37 8.79 5.48
C MET A 145 10.91 9.06 5.13
N PRO A 146 9.94 8.22 5.55
CA PRO A 146 8.53 8.52 5.31
C PRO A 146 8.16 9.86 5.95
N TRP A 147 7.36 10.65 5.24
CA TRP A 147 6.96 11.96 5.72
C TRP A 147 6.14 11.85 7.01
N GLY A 148 6.46 12.63 8.04
CA GLY A 148 5.79 12.54 9.35
C GLY A 148 6.34 11.45 10.30
N ALA A 149 7.26 10.59 9.83
CA ALA A 149 7.86 9.54 10.65
C ALA A 149 8.57 10.06 11.91
N MET A 150 9.16 11.26 11.86
CA MET A 150 9.79 11.90 13.03
C MET A 150 8.78 12.30 14.11
N ALA A 151 7.54 12.65 13.75
CA ALA A 151 6.52 13.04 14.71
C ALA A 151 5.96 11.82 15.45
N VAL A 152 5.73 10.73 14.71
CA VAL A 152 5.14 9.48 15.24
C VAL A 152 6.10 8.74 16.19
N ARG A 153 7.42 9.00 16.09
CA ARG A 153 8.46 8.19 16.74
C ARG A 153 9.43 8.97 17.61
N ARG A 154 9.11 10.23 17.88
CA ARG A 154 9.90 11.09 18.77
C ARG A 154 9.72 10.75 20.26
N TRP A 155 8.90 9.74 20.56
CA TRP A 155 8.58 9.24 21.89
C TRP A 155 9.09 7.81 22.04
#